data_AF-A0A950FP37-F1
#
_entry.id   AF-A0A950FP37-F1
#
_cell.length_a   1.000
_cell.length_b   1.000
_cell.length_c   1.000
_cell.angle_alpha   90.00
_cell.angle_beta   90.00
_cell.angle_gamma   90.00
#
_symmetry.space_group_name_H-M   'P 1'
#
loop_
_entity.id
_entity.type
_entity.pdbx_description
1 polymer ?
#
loop_
_entity_poly.entity_id
_entity_poly.type
_entity_poly.pdbx_seq_one_letter_code
_entity_poly.pdbx_strand_id
1 'polypeptide(L)'
;MRRIIYIATSVPSSRPEYRRDLLSCFGYGPGTHIRFLYRRRWIAESILTNPPSKGTQCVIVFCEQPPTQNCALPPEIRPTHADPEFTFYALMLARWVGIEWKRFISRFGEDDFLPVEFVLERPVMLAPSDLEGAIDVWREVIVADPRDHPRPLGAADAARSKFVFERNSMPAEYPTNTTEDLAWLTLAQALSKTRSLGNCSFYRVKSITKVRGHVQLGKPIVPRTEGGIRVYRLRSDRTYRFDLQMLSTPGRVSVDRLLTPKVALPALRFSQPFIASRGRTNQFHLLLYCPRTYAQQSDVVVFDAAASTPEQASAAGGAAANVESGTAPEGNSSQSTAREQAENAPRIEIPIIIGPPAWWELAGAILLLAVGLALVTPTKELLDSPDFAAFTWLKAHAEPVLAVARVAGAILAAIGLYLGFRVTPSSRL
;
A
#
# COMPACT_ATOMS: atom_id res chain seq x y z
N MET A 1 17.94 24.50 -7.28
CA MET A 1 17.26 24.13 -6.01
C MET A 1 16.33 22.96 -6.27
N ARG A 2 16.26 21.98 -5.37
CA ARG A 2 15.42 20.78 -5.54
C ARG A 2 13.99 21.12 -5.11
N ARG A 3 13.03 20.99 -6.03
CA ARG A 3 11.60 21.17 -5.71
C ARG A 3 11.09 19.99 -4.90
N ILE A 4 10.29 20.27 -3.87
CA ILE A 4 9.68 19.27 -3.00
C ILE A 4 8.18 19.54 -2.92
N ILE A 5 7.39 18.50 -3.10
CA ILE A 5 5.93 18.59 -3.08
C ILE A 5 5.42 18.18 -1.71
N TYR A 6 4.62 19.02 -1.09
CA TYR A 6 3.98 18.75 0.18
C TYR A 6 2.54 18.35 -0.12
N ILE A 7 2.15 17.18 0.39
CA ILE A 7 0.83 16.58 0.23
C ILE A 7 0.20 16.54 1.61
N ALA A 8 -0.48 17.63 1.95
CA ALA A 8 -1.20 17.77 3.21
C ALA A 8 -2.54 17.03 3.16
N THR A 9 -2.90 16.41 4.27
CA THR A 9 -4.20 15.78 4.47
C THR A 9 -4.68 16.03 5.90
N SER A 10 -5.99 16.00 6.08
CA SER A 10 -6.64 16.21 7.38
C SER A 10 -7.88 15.35 7.45
N VAL A 11 -8.35 15.06 8.65
CA VAL A 11 -9.51 14.19 8.88
C VAL A 11 -10.62 15.01 9.53
N PRO A 12 -11.34 15.85 8.76
CA PRO A 12 -12.46 16.59 9.30
C PRO A 12 -13.59 15.62 9.66
N SER A 13 -14.36 15.93 10.70
CA SER A 13 -15.50 15.12 11.14
C SER A 13 -16.54 14.88 10.05
N SER A 14 -16.66 15.79 9.08
CA SER A 14 -17.59 15.68 7.96
C SER A 14 -17.15 14.76 6.82
N ARG A 15 -15.90 14.24 6.83
CA ARG A 15 -15.37 13.38 5.77
C ARG A 15 -14.47 12.28 6.36
N PRO A 16 -15.07 11.22 6.94
CA PRO A 16 -14.32 10.11 7.52
C PRO A 16 -13.48 9.33 6.48
N GLU A 17 -13.81 9.41 5.20
CA GLU A 17 -13.08 8.70 4.13
C GLU A 17 -11.59 9.09 4.06
N TYR A 18 -11.25 10.36 4.34
CA TYR A 18 -9.86 10.82 4.41
C TYR A 18 -9.09 10.18 5.57
N ARG A 19 -9.79 9.76 6.63
CA ARG A 19 -9.20 8.98 7.74
C ARG A 19 -8.64 7.68 7.19
N ARG A 20 -9.46 6.95 6.42
CA ARG A 20 -9.09 5.65 5.86
C ARG A 20 -7.91 5.78 4.91
N ASP A 21 -7.97 6.72 3.97
CA ASP A 21 -6.89 6.95 2.99
C ASP A 21 -5.54 7.27 3.68
N LEU A 22 -5.57 8.13 4.71
CA LEU A 22 -4.39 8.45 5.51
C LEU A 22 -3.84 7.24 6.27
N LEU A 23 -4.71 6.49 6.96
CA LEU A 23 -4.31 5.30 7.70
C LEU A 23 -3.75 4.22 6.77
N SER A 24 -4.33 4.07 5.58
CA SER A 24 -3.84 3.18 4.54
C SER A 24 -2.44 3.59 4.07
N CYS A 25 -2.18 4.88 3.81
CA CYS A 25 -0.82 5.37 3.50
C CYS A 25 0.21 5.01 4.56
N PHE A 26 -0.19 5.09 5.82
CA PHE A 26 0.68 4.80 6.95
C PHE A 26 0.87 3.29 7.18
N GLY A 27 -0.08 2.48 6.70
CA GLY A 27 -0.04 1.01 6.78
C GLY A 27 0.66 0.34 5.60
N TYR A 28 0.66 0.98 4.42
CA TYR A 28 1.33 0.44 3.24
C TYR A 28 2.86 0.58 3.31
N GLY A 29 3.56 -0.43 2.79
CA GLY A 29 5.02 -0.41 2.72
C GLY A 29 5.57 0.46 1.56
N PRO A 30 6.91 0.60 1.50
CA PRO A 30 7.64 1.20 0.38
C PRO A 30 7.20 0.67 -0.99
N GLY A 31 7.12 1.53 -2.00
CA GLY A 31 6.76 1.19 -3.38
C GLY A 31 5.26 1.10 -3.66
N THR A 32 4.39 1.45 -2.71
CA THR A 32 2.93 1.45 -2.92
C THR A 32 2.49 2.69 -3.66
N HIS A 33 1.77 2.49 -4.76
CA HIS A 33 1.09 3.56 -5.46
C HIS A 33 -0.17 3.96 -4.70
N ILE A 34 -0.29 5.25 -4.39
CA ILE A 34 -1.40 5.83 -3.65
C ILE A 34 -1.96 6.98 -4.47
N ARG A 35 -3.27 7.18 -4.31
CA ARG A 35 -4.01 8.26 -4.93
C ARG A 35 -4.84 8.97 -3.87
N PHE A 36 -4.72 10.29 -3.81
CA PHE A 36 -5.59 11.14 -3.01
C PHE A 36 -6.44 12.03 -3.92
N LEU A 37 -7.69 12.24 -3.52
CA LEU A 37 -8.62 13.11 -4.24
C LEU A 37 -8.66 14.50 -3.60
N TYR A 38 -8.20 15.48 -4.36
CA TYR A 38 -8.21 16.89 -3.95
C TYR A 38 -9.07 17.71 -4.90
N ARG A 39 -9.81 18.69 -4.36
CA ARG A 39 -10.44 19.69 -5.23
C ARG A 39 -9.37 20.46 -5.99
N ARG A 40 -9.63 20.83 -7.25
CA ARG A 40 -8.67 21.59 -8.07
C ARG A 40 -8.17 22.84 -7.35
N ARG A 41 -9.06 23.60 -6.69
CA ARG A 41 -8.70 24.81 -5.92
C ARG A 41 -7.75 24.56 -4.74
N TRP A 42 -7.62 23.32 -4.29
CA TRP A 42 -6.72 22.91 -3.21
C TRP A 42 -5.33 22.50 -3.70
N ILE A 43 -5.10 22.49 -5.01
CA ILE A 43 -3.80 22.24 -5.62
C ILE A 43 -3.21 23.59 -6.00
N ALA A 44 -1.93 23.81 -5.67
CA ALA A 44 -1.25 25.05 -6.02
C ALA A 44 -1.21 25.26 -7.54
N GLU A 45 -1.44 26.49 -7.99
CA GLU A 45 -1.51 26.82 -9.42
C GLU A 45 -0.18 26.54 -10.13
N SER A 46 0.94 26.67 -9.43
CA SER A 46 2.28 26.31 -9.93
C SER A 46 2.37 24.83 -10.34
N ILE A 47 1.72 23.94 -9.59
CA ILE A 47 1.69 22.49 -9.87
C ILE A 47 0.73 22.19 -11.03
N LEU A 48 -0.39 22.91 -11.12
CA LEU A 48 -1.35 22.71 -12.21
C LEU A 48 -0.79 23.18 -13.56
N THR A 49 -0.14 24.34 -13.57
CA THR A 49 0.46 24.95 -14.78
C THR A 49 1.76 24.27 -15.19
N ASN A 50 2.66 24.01 -14.23
CA ASN A 50 3.98 23.44 -14.46
C ASN A 50 4.19 22.20 -13.57
N PRO A 51 3.50 21.09 -13.88
CA PRO A 51 3.50 19.94 -13.00
C PRO A 51 4.90 19.34 -12.83
N PRO A 52 5.22 18.86 -11.61
CA PRO A 52 6.52 18.31 -11.32
C PRO A 52 6.86 17.10 -12.21
N SER A 53 8.15 16.89 -12.46
CA SER A 53 8.65 15.68 -13.11
C SER A 53 8.27 14.42 -12.32
N LYS A 54 8.06 13.30 -13.01
CA LYS A 54 7.91 12.00 -12.34
C LYS A 54 9.15 11.72 -11.48
N GLY A 55 8.95 11.25 -10.25
CA GLY A 55 10.03 11.00 -9.30
C GLY A 55 10.45 12.22 -8.46
N THR A 56 9.80 13.38 -8.61
CA THR A 56 9.99 14.51 -7.69
C THR A 56 9.66 14.07 -6.26
N GLN A 57 10.48 14.48 -5.29
CA GLN A 57 10.29 14.08 -3.91
C GLN A 57 9.04 14.74 -3.33
N CYS A 58 8.27 13.95 -2.60
CA CYS A 58 7.05 14.37 -1.91
C CYS A 58 7.14 14.07 -0.42
N VAL A 59 6.46 14.87 0.39
CA VAL A 59 6.24 14.65 1.82
C VAL A 59 4.75 14.62 2.09
N ILE A 60 4.25 13.53 2.66
CA ILE A 60 2.87 13.42 3.12
C ILE A 60 2.80 13.97 4.53
N VAL A 61 1.93 14.95 4.73
CA VAL A 61 1.77 15.67 5.99
C VAL A 61 0.34 15.49 6.50
N PHE A 62 0.20 15.11 7.76
CA PHE A 62 -1.09 15.16 8.45
C PHE A 62 -1.23 16.48 9.21
N CYS A 63 -2.34 17.17 8.99
CA CYS A 63 -2.69 18.42 9.64
C CYS A 63 -3.78 18.13 10.69
N GLU A 64 -3.42 18.29 11.97
CA GLU A 64 -4.36 18.18 13.08
C GLU A 64 -4.83 19.56 13.50
N GLN A 65 -6.14 19.71 13.65
CA GLN A 65 -6.73 20.92 14.19
C GLN A 65 -6.59 20.89 15.72
N PRO A 66 -6.19 21.99 16.38
CA PRO A 66 -6.19 22.04 17.83
C PRO A 66 -7.60 21.80 18.36
N PRO A 67 -7.75 21.27 19.59
CA PRO A 67 -9.05 21.11 20.20
C PRO A 67 -9.73 22.48 20.23
N THR A 68 -10.82 22.62 19.48
CA THR A 68 -11.70 23.78 19.55
C THR A 68 -12.21 23.86 20.98
N GLN A 69 -11.55 24.65 21.84
CA GLN A 69 -12.14 25.07 23.10
C GLN A 69 -13.40 25.85 22.74
N ASN A 70 -14.56 25.24 23.00
CA ASN A 70 -15.86 25.87 23.05
C ASN A 70 -16.26 26.71 21.81
N CYS A 71 -16.75 26.04 20.76
CA CYS A 71 -17.75 26.64 19.87
C CYS A 71 -19.11 26.91 20.55
N ALA A 72 -19.18 26.84 21.89
CA ALA A 72 -20.32 27.24 22.71
C ALA A 72 -20.19 28.68 23.26
N LEU A 73 -19.08 29.36 23.02
CA LEU A 73 -18.97 30.79 23.36
C LEU A 73 -19.68 31.64 22.30
N PRO A 74 -20.54 32.60 22.70
CA PRO A 74 -21.16 33.56 21.80
C PRO A 74 -20.11 34.24 20.91
N PRO A 75 -20.45 34.57 19.65
CA PRO A 75 -19.52 35.19 18.69
C PRO A 75 -18.85 36.48 19.19
N GLU A 76 -19.41 37.11 20.22
CA GLU A 76 -18.98 38.39 20.79
C GLU A 76 -17.76 38.29 21.73
N ILE A 77 -17.41 37.10 22.24
CA ILE A 77 -16.30 36.93 23.21
C ILE A 77 -15.10 36.20 22.57
N ARG A 78 -15.11 35.94 21.26
CA ARG A 78 -13.94 35.33 20.61
C ARG A 78 -12.79 36.34 20.62
N PRO A 79 -11.64 36.05 21.26
CA PRO A 79 -10.47 36.90 21.13
C PRO A 79 -10.11 36.98 19.64
N THR A 80 -10.07 38.21 19.12
CA THR A 80 -9.97 38.54 17.69
C THR A 80 -8.64 38.15 17.04
N HIS A 81 -7.68 37.58 17.78
CA HIS A 81 -6.30 37.41 17.30
C HIS A 81 -5.53 36.20 17.84
N ALA A 82 -6.16 35.27 18.59
CA ALA A 82 -5.48 34.05 19.02
C ALA A 82 -5.81 32.91 18.06
N ASP A 83 -5.05 32.87 16.98
CA ASP A 83 -5.13 31.90 15.90
C ASP A 83 -4.95 30.46 16.41
N PRO A 84 -5.92 29.53 16.21
CA PRO A 84 -5.74 28.14 16.60
C PRO A 84 -4.66 27.48 15.73
N GLU A 85 -3.48 27.28 16.30
CA GLU A 85 -2.32 26.78 15.59
C GLU A 85 -2.48 25.30 15.21
N PHE A 86 -2.50 25.00 13.91
CA PHE A 86 -2.52 23.63 13.40
C PHE A 86 -1.21 22.91 13.72
N THR A 87 -1.30 21.64 14.12
CA THR A 87 -0.12 20.79 14.28
C THR A 87 0.13 20.01 12.99
N PHE A 88 1.37 20.02 12.51
CA PHE A 88 1.77 19.35 11.28
C PHE A 88 2.67 18.15 11.58
N TYR A 89 2.23 16.96 11.19
CA TYR A 89 3.00 15.73 11.31
C TYR A 89 3.48 15.30 9.93
N ALA A 90 4.78 15.39 9.65
CA ALA A 90 5.36 14.82 8.45
C ALA A 90 5.48 13.30 8.62
N LEU A 91 4.73 12.54 7.81
CA LEU A 91 4.53 11.11 8.02
C LEU A 91 5.42 10.26 7.13
N MET A 92 5.34 10.50 5.83
CA MET A 92 5.92 9.61 4.81
C MET A 92 6.60 10.43 3.73
N LEU A 93 7.76 9.96 3.30
CA LEU A 93 8.34 10.35 2.03
C LEU A 93 7.70 9.55 0.89
N ALA A 94 7.53 10.21 -0.25
CA ALA A 94 6.97 9.63 -1.45
C ALA A 94 7.61 10.22 -2.72
N ARG A 95 7.25 9.66 -3.86
CA ARG A 95 7.64 10.13 -5.20
C ARG A 95 6.43 10.53 -6.00
N TRP A 96 6.48 11.72 -6.57
CA TRP A 96 5.45 12.26 -7.44
C TRP A 96 5.28 11.38 -8.67
N VAL A 97 4.04 10.99 -8.98
CA VAL A 97 3.69 10.32 -10.23
C VAL A 97 2.99 11.28 -11.17
N GLY A 98 2.01 12.03 -10.67
CA GLY A 98 1.28 13.00 -11.48
C GLY A 98 -0.10 13.34 -10.94
N ILE A 99 -0.85 14.04 -11.79
CA ILE A 99 -2.29 14.27 -11.63
C ILE A 99 -2.96 13.48 -12.75
N GLU A 100 -3.93 12.63 -12.40
CA GLU A 100 -4.71 11.89 -13.37
C GLU A 100 -5.43 12.89 -14.30
N TRP A 101 -5.57 12.54 -15.58
CA TRP A 101 -6.22 13.41 -16.58
C TRP A 101 -5.56 14.78 -16.78
N LYS A 102 -4.24 14.88 -16.59
CA LYS A 102 -3.46 16.11 -16.83
C LYS A 102 -3.84 16.86 -18.13
N ARG A 103 -4.12 16.13 -19.22
CA ARG A 103 -4.49 16.70 -20.53
C ARG A 103 -5.84 17.45 -20.53
N PHE A 104 -6.67 17.20 -19.53
CA PHE A 104 -8.02 17.75 -19.40
C PHE A 104 -8.15 18.69 -18.20
N ILE A 105 -7.06 19.04 -17.49
CA ILE A 105 -7.10 19.91 -16.31
C ILE A 105 -7.88 21.21 -16.58
N SER A 106 -7.73 21.80 -17.77
CA SER A 106 -8.44 23.04 -18.15
C SER A 106 -9.96 22.90 -18.21
N ARG A 107 -10.51 21.68 -18.31
CA ARG A 107 -11.95 21.40 -18.36
C ARG A 107 -12.58 21.26 -16.97
N PHE A 108 -11.77 21.08 -15.92
CA PHE A 108 -12.28 20.91 -14.56
C PHE A 108 -12.52 22.26 -13.90
N GLY A 109 -13.66 22.43 -13.24
CA GLY A 109 -13.93 23.57 -12.37
C GLY A 109 -13.08 23.56 -11.10
N GLU A 110 -13.14 24.64 -10.32
CA GLU A 110 -12.38 24.78 -9.07
C GLU A 110 -12.77 23.76 -8.00
N ASP A 111 -14.03 23.34 -7.98
CA ASP A 111 -14.57 22.39 -7.00
C ASP A 111 -14.51 20.92 -7.45
N ASP A 112 -14.08 20.66 -8.68
CA ASP A 112 -13.93 19.31 -9.19
C ASP A 112 -12.75 18.61 -8.52
N PHE A 113 -12.91 17.30 -8.29
CA PHE A 113 -11.87 16.48 -7.69
C PHE A 113 -10.88 15.97 -8.73
N LEU A 114 -9.61 16.24 -8.49
CA LEU A 114 -8.49 15.77 -9.26
C LEU A 114 -7.73 14.68 -8.46
N PRO A 115 -7.44 13.52 -9.07
CA PRO A 115 -6.66 12.49 -8.42
C PRO A 115 -5.17 12.81 -8.51
N VAL A 116 -4.52 12.90 -7.35
CA VAL A 116 -3.09 13.15 -7.20
C VAL A 116 -2.41 11.84 -6.82
N GLU A 117 -1.42 11.44 -7.63
CA GLU A 117 -0.78 10.13 -7.57
C GLU A 117 0.67 10.22 -7.10
N PHE A 118 1.05 9.31 -6.21
CA PHE A 118 2.40 9.20 -5.68
C PHE A 118 2.75 7.78 -5.27
N VAL A 119 4.05 7.47 -5.24
CA VAL A 119 4.59 6.18 -4.78
C VAL A 119 5.24 6.39 -3.41
N LEU A 120 4.76 5.69 -2.39
CA LEU A 120 5.34 5.74 -1.05
C LEU A 120 6.79 5.25 -1.06
N GLU A 121 7.68 5.91 -0.33
CA GLU A 121 9.06 5.46 -0.14
C GLU A 121 9.26 4.88 1.25
N ARG A 122 9.14 5.69 2.29
CA ARG A 122 9.38 5.27 3.68
C ARG A 122 8.83 6.31 4.66
N PRO A 123 8.68 5.97 5.95
CA PRO A 123 8.41 6.97 6.98
C PRO A 123 9.50 8.04 7.03
N VAL A 124 9.13 9.25 7.47
CA VAL A 124 10.11 10.30 7.82
C VAL A 124 10.94 9.81 9.01
N MET A 125 12.27 9.87 8.90
CA MET A 125 13.15 9.35 9.96
C MET A 125 13.19 10.30 11.15
N LEU A 126 12.53 9.89 12.23
CA LEU A 126 12.37 10.70 13.44
C LEU A 126 12.50 9.84 14.71
N ALA A 127 13.45 10.21 15.56
CA ALA A 127 13.58 9.61 16.89
C ALA A 127 12.48 10.15 17.83
N PRO A 128 12.07 9.37 18.86
CA PRO A 128 11.10 9.85 19.84
C PRO A 128 11.49 11.15 20.54
N SER A 129 12.79 11.37 20.81
CA SER A 129 13.30 12.58 21.48
C SER A 129 13.15 13.84 20.65
N ASP A 130 13.12 13.68 19.32
CA ASP A 130 13.20 14.80 18.39
C ASP A 130 11.82 15.19 17.84
N LEU A 131 10.76 14.49 18.27
CA LEU A 131 9.41 14.63 17.72
C LEU A 131 8.88 16.07 17.82
N GLU A 132 8.94 16.68 19.01
CA GLU A 132 8.43 18.03 19.25
C GLU A 132 9.21 19.07 18.42
N GLY A 133 10.54 19.02 18.47
CA GLY A 133 11.38 19.92 17.68
C GLY A 133 11.18 19.74 16.17
N ALA A 134 10.97 18.51 15.71
CA ALA A 134 10.66 18.26 14.31
C ALA A 134 9.30 18.85 13.92
N ILE A 135 8.26 18.73 14.76
CA ILE A 135 6.95 19.33 14.50
C ILE A 135 7.09 20.85 14.29
N ASP A 136 7.87 21.53 15.13
CA ASP A 136 8.12 22.97 14.99
C ASP A 136 8.83 23.31 13.67
N VAL A 137 9.89 22.59 13.33
CA VAL A 137 10.65 22.83 12.08
C VAL A 137 9.81 22.52 10.84
N TRP A 138 9.02 21.45 10.87
CA TRP A 138 8.11 21.11 9.76
C TRP A 138 7.03 22.17 9.61
N ARG A 139 6.47 22.68 10.72
CA ARG A 139 5.52 23.80 10.71
C ARG A 139 6.11 25.00 9.98
N GLU A 140 7.30 25.45 10.36
CA GLU A 140 7.97 26.60 9.74
C GLU A 140 8.07 26.47 8.21
N VAL A 141 8.49 25.30 7.71
CA VAL A 141 8.62 25.07 6.26
C VAL A 141 7.25 24.99 5.58
N ILE A 142 6.27 24.36 6.22
CA ILE A 142 4.92 24.20 5.67
C ILE A 142 4.23 25.56 5.54
N VAL A 143 4.33 26.43 6.54
CA VAL A 143 3.65 27.74 6.55
C VAL A 143 4.51 28.88 5.96
N ALA A 144 5.70 28.56 5.45
CA ALA A 144 6.66 29.55 4.94
C ALA A 144 6.12 30.46 3.83
N ASP A 145 5.25 29.96 2.92
CA ASP A 145 4.60 30.80 1.91
C ASP A 145 3.16 31.11 2.34
N PRO A 146 2.84 32.39 2.62
CA PRO A 146 1.49 32.77 3.02
C PRO A 146 0.41 32.45 1.97
N ARG A 147 0.76 32.30 0.69
CA ARG A 147 -0.22 32.06 -0.39
C ARG A 147 -0.74 30.63 -0.41
N ASP A 148 0.08 29.68 0.04
CA ASP A 148 -0.22 28.25 0.03
C ASP A 148 -0.28 27.72 1.45
N HIS A 149 -1.48 27.75 2.06
CA HIS A 149 -1.66 27.32 3.44
C HIS A 149 -2.63 26.11 3.52
N PRO A 150 -2.26 24.95 4.07
CA PRO A 150 -3.12 23.75 4.04
C PRO A 150 -4.43 23.86 4.82
N ARG A 151 -4.57 24.79 5.77
CA ARG A 151 -5.83 25.08 6.47
C ARG A 151 -5.82 26.50 7.07
N PRO A 152 -6.17 27.55 6.32
CA PRO A 152 -6.22 28.90 6.85
C PRO A 152 -7.45 29.10 7.75
N LEU A 153 -7.36 30.05 8.69
CA LEU A 153 -8.18 30.09 9.92
C LEU A 153 -9.55 30.77 9.77
N GLY A 154 -9.77 31.52 8.68
CA GLY A 154 -11.02 32.26 8.43
C GLY A 154 -11.71 31.87 7.12
N ALA A 155 -13.03 32.09 7.05
CA ALA A 155 -13.81 31.94 5.82
C ALA A 155 -13.28 32.87 4.70
N ALA A 156 -12.74 34.04 5.07
CA ALA A 156 -12.09 34.98 4.15
C ALA A 156 -10.80 34.42 3.54
N ASP A 157 -10.08 33.55 4.27
CA ASP A 157 -8.83 32.95 3.79
C ASP A 157 -9.02 31.58 3.15
N ALA A 158 -10.26 31.05 3.07
CA ALA A 158 -10.53 29.73 2.51
C ALA A 158 -9.97 29.54 1.09
N ALA A 159 -9.88 30.62 0.30
CA ALA A 159 -9.27 30.63 -1.02
C ALA A 159 -7.77 30.29 -1.03
N ARG A 160 -7.06 30.54 0.08
CA ARG A 160 -5.63 30.23 0.29
C ARG A 160 -5.38 28.79 0.71
N SER A 161 -6.45 28.00 0.88
CA SER A 161 -6.35 26.59 1.27
C SER A 161 -5.67 25.77 0.16
N LYS A 162 -4.41 25.41 0.34
CA LYS A 162 -3.66 24.56 -0.59
C LYS A 162 -3.11 23.34 0.13
N PHE A 163 -3.56 22.17 -0.29
CA PHE A 163 -3.15 20.88 0.27
C PHE A 163 -2.07 20.20 -0.55
N VAL A 164 -1.89 20.59 -1.81
CA VAL A 164 -0.80 20.10 -2.66
C VAL A 164 -0.02 21.31 -3.14
N PHE A 165 1.19 21.51 -2.62
CA PHE A 165 1.97 22.73 -2.86
C PHE A 165 3.48 22.44 -2.88
N GLU A 166 4.27 23.41 -3.36
CA GLU A 166 5.72 23.27 -3.50
C GLU A 166 6.47 24.02 -2.38
N ARG A 167 7.59 23.46 -1.93
CA ARG A 167 8.59 24.17 -1.12
C ARG A 167 10.00 23.89 -1.64
N ASN A 168 10.92 24.77 -1.28
CA ASN A 168 12.32 24.73 -1.73
C ASN A 168 13.25 23.95 -0.79
N SER A 169 12.74 23.52 0.36
CA SER A 169 13.50 22.82 1.39
C SER A 169 12.70 21.67 1.98
N MET A 170 13.45 20.66 2.44
CA MET A 170 12.98 19.64 3.38
C MET A 170 13.77 19.87 4.66
N PRO A 171 13.13 19.91 5.82
CA PRO A 171 13.83 19.79 7.09
C PRO A 171 14.81 18.61 7.06
N ALA A 172 15.95 18.78 7.73
CA ALA A 172 16.87 17.67 7.94
C ALA A 172 16.15 16.57 8.72
N GLU A 173 16.31 15.32 8.28
CA GLU A 173 15.90 14.20 9.10
C GLU A 173 16.88 14.05 10.28
N TYR A 174 16.43 13.39 11.36
CA TYR A 174 17.26 13.06 12.51
C TYR A 174 17.55 11.54 12.51
N PRO A 175 18.29 11.00 11.52
CA PRO A 175 18.44 9.56 11.33
C PRO A 175 19.44 8.92 12.30
N THR A 176 20.17 9.69 13.11
CA THR A 176 21.23 9.16 13.98
C THR A 176 20.65 8.09 14.92
N ASN A 177 20.95 6.82 14.64
CA ASN A 177 20.42 5.65 15.34
C ASN A 177 18.91 5.38 15.21
N THR A 178 18.22 6.00 14.25
CA THR A 178 16.78 5.77 14.02
C THR A 178 16.58 4.71 12.94
N THR A 179 15.80 3.66 13.23
CA THR A 179 15.36 2.67 12.23
C THR A 179 13.98 3.01 11.69
N GLU A 180 13.61 2.48 10.52
CA GLU A 180 12.24 2.67 9.97
C GLU A 180 11.15 2.12 10.90
N ASP A 181 11.47 1.08 11.68
CA ASP A 181 10.58 0.53 12.70
C ASP A 181 10.35 1.49 13.85
N LEU A 182 11.41 2.14 14.32
CA LEU A 182 11.33 3.13 15.38
C LEU A 182 10.62 4.40 14.89
N ALA A 183 10.98 4.91 13.70
CA ALA A 183 10.35 6.10 13.11
C ALA A 183 8.84 5.90 12.93
N TRP A 184 8.43 4.75 12.37
CA TRP A 184 7.02 4.41 12.24
C TRP A 184 6.33 4.33 13.61
N LEU A 185 6.97 3.70 14.61
CA LEU A 185 6.40 3.62 15.96
C LEU A 185 6.21 5.01 16.59
N THR A 186 7.21 5.90 16.50
CA THR A 186 7.15 7.27 17.00
C THR A 186 5.97 8.02 16.39
N LEU A 187 5.84 7.96 15.06
CA LEU A 187 4.76 8.63 14.33
C LEU A 187 3.40 8.01 14.65
N ALA A 188 3.30 6.68 14.73
CA ALA A 188 2.06 5.98 15.10
C ALA A 188 1.59 6.41 16.50
N GLN A 189 2.52 6.50 17.45
CA GLN A 189 2.24 6.95 18.81
C GLN A 189 1.78 8.40 18.83
N ALA A 190 2.46 9.29 18.09
CA ALA A 190 2.06 10.69 17.96
C ALA A 190 0.64 10.81 17.41
N LEU A 191 0.35 10.14 16.29
CA LEU A 191 -0.97 10.13 15.66
C LEU A 191 -2.05 9.53 16.58
N SER A 192 -1.74 8.48 17.34
CA SER A 192 -2.68 7.87 18.30
C SER A 192 -3.08 8.78 19.47
N LYS A 193 -2.34 9.87 19.70
CA LYS A 193 -2.66 10.89 20.71
C LYS A 193 -3.48 12.05 20.14
N THR A 194 -3.61 12.14 18.82
CA THR A 194 -4.41 13.20 18.17
C THR A 194 -5.89 12.98 18.41
N ARG A 195 -6.69 14.04 18.35
CA ARG A 195 -8.15 13.93 18.53
C ARG A 195 -8.79 13.20 17.35
N SER A 196 -8.35 13.52 16.13
CA SER A 196 -8.95 12.99 14.91
C SER A 196 -8.65 11.51 14.67
N LEU A 197 -7.50 11.01 15.15
CA LEU A 197 -7.06 9.64 14.95
C LEU A 197 -6.89 8.84 16.25
N GLY A 198 -7.19 9.46 17.40
CA GLY A 198 -7.02 8.82 18.70
C GLY A 198 -7.74 7.49 18.79
N ASN A 199 -8.92 7.37 18.17
CA ASN A 199 -9.75 6.16 18.12
C ASN A 199 -9.37 5.14 17.05
N CYS A 200 -8.31 5.39 16.28
CA CYS A 200 -7.89 4.50 15.20
C CYS A 200 -6.92 3.43 15.70
N SER A 201 -6.93 2.29 15.03
CA SER A 201 -5.86 1.29 15.13
C SER A 201 -4.75 1.63 14.14
N PHE A 202 -3.49 1.40 14.48
CA PHE A 202 -2.37 1.65 13.55
C PHE A 202 -1.64 0.35 13.30
N TYR A 203 -1.64 -0.13 12.06
CA TYR A 203 -0.86 -1.30 11.66
C TYR A 203 -0.27 -1.10 10.27
N ARG A 204 0.82 -1.82 9.99
CA ARG A 204 1.48 -1.83 8.68
C ARG A 204 1.93 -3.21 8.27
N VAL A 205 2.08 -3.40 6.97
CA VAL A 205 2.70 -4.59 6.38
C VAL A 205 4.19 -4.33 6.23
N LYS A 206 5.00 -4.94 7.10
CA LYS A 206 6.46 -4.78 7.08
C LYS A 206 7.07 -5.50 5.89
N SER A 207 6.68 -6.76 5.67
CA SER A 207 7.24 -7.56 4.59
C SER A 207 6.32 -8.73 4.22
N ILE A 208 6.45 -9.20 2.98
CA ILE A 208 5.87 -10.47 2.53
C ILE A 208 7.02 -11.36 2.09
N THR A 209 7.21 -12.51 2.74
CA THR A 209 8.32 -13.42 2.47
C THR A 209 7.82 -14.78 2.00
N LYS A 210 8.59 -15.43 1.13
CA LYS A 210 8.29 -16.81 0.73
C LYS A 210 8.75 -17.77 1.82
N VAL A 211 7.89 -18.67 2.27
CA VAL A 211 8.25 -19.74 3.21
C VAL A 211 8.84 -20.92 2.43
N ARG A 212 10.00 -21.43 2.86
CA ARG A 212 10.66 -22.62 2.32
C ARG A 212 10.75 -23.69 3.41
N GLY A 213 10.03 -24.80 3.24
CA GLY A 213 10.00 -25.88 4.23
C GLY A 213 9.39 -25.42 5.55
N HIS A 214 9.83 -26.03 6.66
CA HIS A 214 9.24 -25.78 7.98
C HIS A 214 9.76 -24.52 8.69
N VAL A 215 10.90 -23.93 8.28
CA VAL A 215 11.55 -22.85 9.06
C VAL A 215 12.21 -21.76 8.21
N GLN A 216 12.60 -22.03 6.96
CA GLN A 216 13.44 -21.09 6.22
C GLN A 216 12.61 -20.00 5.54
N LEU A 217 12.91 -18.76 5.89
CA LEU A 217 12.34 -17.58 5.26
C LEU A 217 13.19 -17.21 4.05
N GLY A 218 12.54 -17.08 2.91
CA GLY A 218 13.14 -16.52 1.71
C GLY A 218 13.31 -15.00 1.82
N LYS A 219 13.92 -14.41 0.80
CA LYS A 219 14.00 -12.95 0.66
C LYS A 219 12.60 -12.33 0.59
N PRO A 220 12.41 -11.11 1.11
CA PRO A 220 11.18 -10.35 0.94
C PRO A 220 10.82 -10.23 -0.55
N ILE A 221 9.53 -10.38 -0.84
CA ILE A 221 8.99 -10.26 -2.18
C ILE A 221 8.88 -8.78 -2.48
N VAL A 222 9.67 -8.35 -3.46
CA VAL A 222 9.57 -7.01 -4.00
C VAL A 222 8.30 -6.96 -4.86
N PRO A 223 7.36 -6.05 -4.57
CA PRO A 223 6.19 -5.87 -5.40
C PRO A 223 6.60 -5.44 -6.82
N ARG A 224 5.70 -5.64 -7.79
CA ARG A 224 5.84 -5.07 -9.13
C ARG A 224 4.74 -4.06 -9.38
N THR A 225 5.03 -3.08 -10.22
CA THR A 225 4.02 -2.14 -10.71
C THR A 225 3.41 -2.71 -11.99
N GLU A 226 2.12 -3.00 -11.97
CA GLU A 226 1.35 -3.45 -13.13
C GLU A 226 0.14 -2.54 -13.28
N GLY A 227 0.03 -1.85 -14.43
CA GLY A 227 -1.04 -0.88 -14.65
C GLY A 227 -1.06 0.28 -13.63
N GLY A 228 0.09 0.64 -13.07
CA GLY A 228 0.19 1.67 -12.02
C GLY A 228 -0.12 1.18 -10.60
N ILE A 229 -0.54 -0.08 -10.44
CA ILE A 229 -0.89 -0.65 -9.14
C ILE A 229 0.26 -1.51 -8.62
N ARG A 230 0.54 -1.43 -7.30
CA ARG A 230 1.47 -2.32 -6.63
C ARG A 230 0.85 -3.70 -6.50
N VAL A 231 1.43 -4.69 -7.16
CA VAL A 231 0.96 -6.07 -7.13
C VAL A 231 2.06 -7.01 -6.67
N TYR A 232 1.72 -7.95 -5.78
CA TYR A 232 2.62 -9.02 -5.40
C TYR A 232 2.39 -10.24 -6.28
N ARG A 233 3.39 -10.59 -7.10
CA ARG A 233 3.37 -11.85 -7.86
C ARG A 233 3.76 -13.01 -6.95
N LEU A 234 2.74 -13.75 -6.54
CA LEU A 234 2.87 -14.99 -5.80
C LEU A 234 2.86 -16.16 -6.79
N ARG A 235 3.48 -17.27 -6.40
CA ARG A 235 3.45 -18.52 -7.16
C ARG A 235 2.43 -19.43 -6.49
N SER A 236 1.67 -20.14 -7.30
CA SER A 236 0.83 -21.22 -6.81
C SER A 236 1.66 -22.35 -6.18
N ASP A 237 1.00 -23.13 -5.34
CA ASP A 237 1.60 -24.22 -4.55
C ASP A 237 2.73 -23.74 -3.62
N ARG A 238 2.56 -22.56 -3.02
CA ARG A 238 3.54 -21.98 -2.08
C ARG A 238 2.84 -21.29 -0.92
N THR A 239 3.54 -21.25 0.20
CA THR A 239 3.15 -20.50 1.39
C THR A 239 3.97 -19.22 1.50
N TYR A 240 3.29 -18.13 1.83
CA TYR A 240 3.86 -16.81 2.02
C TYR A 240 3.59 -16.33 3.43
N ARG A 241 4.56 -15.67 4.06
CA ARG A 241 4.40 -15.07 5.39
C ARG A 241 4.28 -13.56 5.25
N PHE A 242 3.19 -13.02 5.78
CA PHE A 242 2.94 -11.60 5.94
C PHE A 242 3.41 -11.20 7.33
N ASP A 243 4.39 -10.29 7.38
CA ASP A 243 4.89 -9.71 8.62
C ASP A 243 4.13 -8.40 8.85
N LEU A 244 3.22 -8.42 9.81
CA LEU A 244 2.45 -7.25 10.22
C LEU A 244 3.03 -6.67 11.50
N GLN A 245 3.04 -5.35 11.60
CA GLN A 245 3.38 -4.64 12.82
C GLN A 245 2.21 -3.74 13.20
N MET A 246 1.84 -3.75 14.47
CA MET A 246 0.74 -2.98 15.00
C MET A 246 1.15 -2.21 16.25
N LEU A 247 0.65 -0.99 16.41
CA LEU A 247 0.78 -0.23 17.66
C LEU A 247 -0.12 -0.84 18.73
N SER A 248 0.44 -1.15 19.90
CA SER A 248 -0.32 -1.56 21.07
C SER A 248 -0.74 -0.30 21.85
N THR A 249 -2.05 -0.03 21.91
CA THR A 249 -2.58 1.10 22.69
C THR A 249 -3.07 0.60 24.05
N PRO A 250 -2.55 1.09 25.19
CA PRO A 250 -3.01 0.68 26.51
C PRO A 250 -4.52 0.91 26.67
N GLY A 251 -5.24 -0.06 27.24
CA GLY A 251 -6.68 0.04 27.47
C GLY A 251 -7.57 -0.28 26.26
N ARG A 252 -7.01 -0.55 25.08
CA ARG A 252 -7.76 -1.15 23.96
C ARG A 252 -7.65 -2.67 24.01
N VAL A 253 -8.79 -3.35 24.03
CA VAL A 253 -8.92 -4.81 24.06
C VAL A 253 -8.05 -5.45 22.96
N SER A 254 -7.42 -6.57 23.30
CA SER A 254 -6.40 -7.25 22.50
C SER A 254 -6.80 -7.43 21.03
N VAL A 255 -6.10 -6.70 20.16
CA VAL A 255 -6.27 -6.79 18.70
C VAL A 255 -5.85 -8.16 18.14
N ASP A 256 -5.24 -8.99 18.98
CA ASP A 256 -4.90 -10.39 18.73
C ASP A 256 -6.06 -11.23 18.17
N ARG A 257 -7.32 -10.81 18.31
CA ARG A 257 -8.51 -11.49 17.74
C ARG A 257 -9.18 -10.79 16.54
N LEU A 258 -8.79 -9.56 16.20
CA LEU A 258 -9.60 -8.71 15.29
C LEU A 258 -8.98 -8.47 13.91
N LEU A 259 -7.71 -8.79 13.69
CA LEU A 259 -7.10 -8.63 12.36
C LEU A 259 -7.47 -9.82 11.48
N THR A 260 -8.57 -9.68 10.72
CA THR A 260 -9.11 -10.74 9.87
C THR A 260 -8.71 -10.47 8.42
N PRO A 261 -7.80 -11.27 7.83
CA PRO A 261 -7.55 -11.19 6.39
C PRO A 261 -8.80 -11.68 5.66
N LYS A 262 -9.29 -10.87 4.72
CA LYS A 262 -10.35 -11.21 3.78
C LYS A 262 -9.73 -11.37 2.40
N VAL A 263 -10.13 -12.41 1.69
CA VAL A 263 -9.77 -12.67 0.30
C VAL A 263 -11.02 -13.06 -0.45
N ALA A 264 -11.15 -12.58 -1.70
CA ALA A 264 -12.32 -12.91 -2.51
C ALA A 264 -12.18 -14.30 -3.13
N LEU A 265 -10.95 -14.74 -3.46
CA LEU A 265 -10.70 -16.08 -3.98
C LEU A 265 -10.82 -17.12 -2.86
N PRO A 266 -11.80 -18.04 -2.91
CA PRO A 266 -11.98 -19.09 -1.89
C PRO A 266 -10.78 -20.06 -1.83
N ALA A 267 -10.00 -20.09 -2.90
CA ALA A 267 -8.80 -20.90 -3.03
C ALA A 267 -7.71 -20.45 -2.05
N LEU A 268 -7.61 -19.14 -1.79
CA LEU A 268 -6.61 -18.61 -0.87
C LEU A 268 -7.00 -18.88 0.57
N ARG A 269 -6.04 -19.41 1.34
CA ARG A 269 -6.26 -19.71 2.76
C ARG A 269 -5.25 -18.98 3.61
N PHE A 270 -5.76 -18.23 4.59
CA PHE A 270 -4.94 -17.62 5.63
C PHE A 270 -4.91 -18.52 6.86
N SER A 271 -3.76 -18.58 7.52
CA SER A 271 -3.68 -19.05 8.90
C SER A 271 -4.32 -18.03 9.85
N GLN A 272 -4.61 -18.48 11.06
CA GLN A 272 -4.80 -17.55 12.16
C GLN A 272 -3.52 -16.71 12.38
N PRO A 273 -3.64 -15.46 12.84
CA PRO A 273 -2.48 -14.63 13.12
C PRO A 273 -1.67 -15.20 14.28
N PHE A 274 -0.38 -15.43 14.06
CA PHE A 274 0.57 -15.84 15.09
C PHE A 274 1.27 -14.62 15.66
N ILE A 275 1.27 -14.48 16.98
CA ILE A 275 1.96 -13.37 17.64
C ILE A 275 3.44 -13.70 17.73
N ALA A 276 4.28 -12.92 17.05
CA ALA A 276 5.73 -13.09 17.08
C ALA A 276 6.37 -12.36 18.26
N SER A 277 5.86 -11.17 18.59
CA SER A 277 6.31 -10.40 19.74
C SER A 277 5.18 -9.53 20.27
N ARG A 278 5.15 -9.36 21.60
CA ARG A 278 4.27 -8.42 22.30
C ARG A 278 5.12 -7.35 22.97
N GLY A 279 4.66 -6.11 22.92
CA GLY A 279 5.33 -4.97 23.52
C GLY A 279 4.61 -3.68 23.18
N ARG A 280 5.38 -2.58 23.03
CA ARG A 280 4.84 -1.31 22.51
C ARG A 280 4.30 -1.47 21.07
N THR A 281 4.88 -2.39 20.31
CA THR A 281 4.32 -2.88 19.05
C THR A 281 4.10 -4.37 19.13
N ASN A 282 2.96 -4.83 18.66
CA ASN A 282 2.70 -6.25 18.46
C ASN A 282 3.09 -6.60 17.03
N GLN A 283 3.87 -7.67 16.88
CA GLN A 283 4.20 -8.22 15.56
C GLN A 283 3.40 -9.50 15.34
N PHE A 284 2.76 -9.58 14.18
CA PHE A 284 1.97 -10.73 13.78
C PHE A 284 2.53 -11.35 12.50
N HIS A 285 2.51 -12.67 12.45
CA HIS A 285 2.77 -13.44 11.25
C HIS A 285 1.45 -14.05 10.77
N LEU A 286 1.10 -13.81 9.51
CA LEU A 286 0.03 -14.55 8.84
C LEU A 286 0.60 -15.35 7.70
N LEU A 287 0.19 -16.61 7.59
CA LEU A 287 0.58 -17.48 6.50
C LEU A 287 -0.53 -17.51 5.45
N LEU A 288 -0.20 -17.09 4.24
CA LEU A 288 -1.05 -17.22 3.06
C LEU A 288 -0.62 -18.46 2.29
N TYR A 289 -1.47 -19.48 2.26
CA TYR A 289 -1.33 -20.62 1.36
C TYR A 289 -1.97 -20.30 0.00
N CYS A 290 -1.15 -20.30 -1.04
CA CYS A 290 -1.60 -20.21 -2.43
C CYS A 290 -1.72 -21.62 -3.00
N PRO A 291 -2.94 -22.16 -3.20
CA PRO A 291 -3.10 -23.49 -3.76
C PRO A 291 -2.60 -23.53 -5.21
N ARG A 292 -2.48 -24.75 -5.75
CA ARG A 292 -2.11 -24.95 -7.15
C ARG A 292 -3.19 -24.38 -8.08
N THR A 293 -2.79 -23.50 -8.98
CA THR A 293 -3.65 -22.92 -10.03
C THR A 293 -2.99 -23.11 -11.39
N TYR A 294 -3.78 -23.43 -12.41
CA TYR A 294 -3.26 -23.65 -13.78
C TYR A 294 -3.38 -22.42 -14.67
N ALA A 295 -4.17 -21.44 -14.23
CA ALA A 295 -4.30 -20.13 -14.87
C ALA A 295 -3.80 -19.04 -13.91
N GLN A 296 -3.39 -17.91 -14.49
CA GLN A 296 -3.12 -16.71 -13.72
C GLN A 296 -4.42 -16.22 -13.07
N GLN A 297 -4.38 -15.99 -11.76
CA GLN A 297 -5.50 -15.45 -11.00
C GLN A 297 -5.06 -14.17 -10.30
N SER A 298 -5.93 -13.17 -10.24
CA SER A 298 -5.71 -11.94 -9.49
C SER A 298 -6.72 -11.85 -8.34
N ASP A 299 -6.27 -11.40 -7.19
CA ASP A 299 -7.12 -11.12 -6.03
C ASP A 299 -6.57 -9.94 -5.23
N VAL A 300 -7.33 -9.48 -4.25
CA VAL A 300 -6.93 -8.46 -3.28
C VAL A 300 -7.06 -9.04 -1.88
N VAL A 301 -5.93 -9.12 -1.18
CA VAL A 301 -5.92 -9.43 0.25
C VAL A 301 -6.28 -8.17 1.00
N VAL A 302 -7.39 -8.19 1.73
CA VAL A 302 -7.84 -7.06 2.55
C VAL A 302 -7.59 -7.39 4.01
N PHE A 303 -6.76 -6.59 4.68
CA PHE A 303 -6.69 -6.61 6.13
C PHE A 303 -7.68 -5.58 6.67
N ASP A 304 -8.56 -6.04 7.55
CA ASP A 304 -9.57 -5.23 8.20
C ASP A 304 -9.41 -5.42 9.71
N ALA A 305 -9.27 -4.32 10.45
CA ALA A 305 -9.31 -4.38 11.90
C ALA A 305 -10.79 -4.47 12.28
N ALA A 306 -11.26 -5.66 12.63
CA ALA A 306 -12.67 -5.87 12.94
C ALA A 306 -13.12 -4.91 14.05
N ALA A 307 -14.26 -4.25 13.83
CA ALA A 307 -14.95 -3.53 14.90
C ALA A 307 -15.26 -4.55 16.00
N SER A 308 -14.90 -4.23 17.25
CA SER A 308 -15.26 -5.07 18.38
C SER A 308 -16.79 -5.19 18.42
N THR A 309 -17.34 -6.39 18.25
CA THR A 309 -18.77 -6.62 18.40
C THR A 309 -19.16 -6.22 19.84
N PRO A 310 -20.20 -5.38 20.06
CA PRO A 310 -20.56 -4.87 21.38
C PRO A 310 -20.76 -5.94 22.46
N GLU A 311 -21.14 -7.16 22.08
CA GLU A 311 -21.34 -8.30 23.01
C GLU A 311 -20.07 -8.72 23.76
N GLN A 312 -18.86 -8.37 23.31
CA GLN A 312 -17.63 -8.78 23.98
C GLN A 312 -17.07 -7.74 24.97
N ALA A 313 -17.59 -6.50 24.96
CA ALA A 313 -17.20 -5.48 25.93
C ALA A 313 -17.81 -5.70 27.32
N SER A 314 -18.96 -6.39 27.41
CA SER A 314 -19.61 -6.71 28.69
C SER A 314 -18.93 -7.84 29.46
N ALA A 315 -18.19 -8.73 28.78
CA ALA A 315 -17.52 -9.86 29.42
C ALA A 315 -16.19 -9.49 30.10
N ALA A 316 -15.60 -8.33 29.80
CA ALA A 316 -14.33 -7.89 30.38
C ALA A 316 -14.50 -6.95 31.60
N GLY A 317 -15.73 -6.56 31.94
CA GLY A 317 -16.06 -5.63 33.03
C GLY A 317 -16.75 -6.26 34.24
N GLY A 318 -16.61 -7.57 34.44
CA GLY A 318 -17.29 -8.30 35.53
C GLY A 318 -16.57 -8.27 36.86
N ALA A 319 -16.47 -7.09 37.50
CA ALA A 319 -16.30 -7.00 38.96
C ALA A 319 -16.86 -5.67 39.48
N ALA A 320 -17.93 -5.79 40.27
CA ALA A 320 -18.60 -4.77 41.10
C ALA A 320 -19.52 -3.75 40.38
N ALA A 321 -20.83 -4.01 40.43
CA ALA A 321 -21.77 -3.28 41.32
C ALA A 321 -23.23 -3.69 41.02
N ASN A 322 -23.94 -4.15 42.05
CA ASN A 322 -25.40 -4.23 42.09
C ASN A 322 -26.00 -2.83 41.96
N VAL A 323 -26.90 -2.59 41.01
CA VAL A 323 -28.01 -1.62 41.14
C VAL A 323 -29.22 -2.13 40.35
N GLU A 324 -30.37 -2.06 41.01
CA GLU A 324 -31.70 -2.49 40.56
C GLU A 324 -32.27 -1.67 39.38
N SER A 325 -33.19 -2.35 38.70
CA SER A 325 -34.16 -1.95 37.67
C SER A 325 -34.52 -0.46 37.49
N GLY A 326 -34.61 -0.04 36.22
CA GLY A 326 -35.48 1.06 35.79
C GLY A 326 -35.23 1.55 34.37
N THR A 327 -36.21 1.38 33.49
CA THR A 327 -36.38 2.01 32.16
C THR A 327 -35.34 1.68 31.07
N ALA A 328 -35.80 0.94 30.06
CA ALA A 328 -35.09 0.74 28.80
C ALA A 328 -35.20 2.00 27.90
N PRO A 329 -34.08 2.49 27.35
CA PRO A 329 -34.09 3.29 26.14
C PRO A 329 -33.36 2.58 24.99
N GLU A 330 -34.07 2.51 23.85
CA GLU A 330 -33.56 2.66 22.48
C GLU A 330 -32.31 1.87 22.03
N GLY A 331 -32.55 0.75 21.36
CA GLY A 331 -31.56 -0.11 20.70
C GLY A 331 -30.91 0.44 19.41
N ASN A 332 -30.79 1.77 19.24
CA ASN A 332 -30.18 2.38 18.04
C ASN A 332 -28.73 2.88 18.23
N SER A 333 -28.28 3.08 19.47
CA SER A 333 -26.93 3.63 19.74
C SER A 333 -25.80 2.61 19.51
N SER A 334 -26.06 1.32 19.70
CA SER A 334 -25.09 0.24 19.56
C SER A 334 -24.78 -0.15 18.10
N GLN A 335 -25.73 0.01 17.17
CA GLN A 335 -25.47 -0.19 15.74
C GLN A 335 -24.70 0.98 15.12
N SER A 336 -24.98 2.22 15.53
CA SER A 336 -24.27 3.40 15.06
C SER A 336 -22.78 3.35 15.43
N THR A 337 -22.47 2.96 16.66
CA THR A 337 -21.08 2.86 17.15
C THR A 337 -20.28 1.75 16.48
N ALA A 338 -20.88 0.59 16.18
CA ALA A 338 -20.21 -0.48 15.46
C ALA A 338 -19.90 -0.12 14.00
N ARG A 339 -20.82 0.57 13.31
CA ARG A 339 -20.61 1.06 11.94
C ARG A 339 -19.54 2.15 11.90
N GLU A 340 -19.58 3.09 12.84
CA GLU A 340 -18.58 4.14 12.96
C GLU A 340 -17.19 3.55 13.28
N GLN A 341 -17.10 2.54 14.15
CA GLN A 341 -15.85 1.82 14.41
C GLN A 341 -15.31 1.09 13.16
N ALA A 342 -16.18 0.46 12.37
CA ALA A 342 -15.77 -0.20 11.13
C ALA A 342 -15.28 0.81 10.05
N GLU A 343 -15.90 1.98 9.97
CA GLU A 343 -15.45 3.07 9.10
C GLU A 343 -14.11 3.69 9.57
N ASN A 344 -13.79 3.54 10.86
CA ASN A 344 -12.58 4.07 11.49
C ASN A 344 -11.41 3.09 11.54
N ALA A 345 -11.59 1.87 11.04
CA ALA A 345 -10.54 0.88 10.93
C ALA A 345 -9.65 1.16 9.71
N PRO A 346 -8.31 1.07 9.81
CA PRO A 346 -7.47 1.04 8.62
C PRO A 346 -7.84 -0.17 7.79
N ARG A 347 -7.90 0.02 6.48
CA ARG A 347 -8.05 -1.06 5.52
C ARG A 347 -6.84 -1.09 4.60
N ILE A 348 -6.06 -2.16 4.70
CA ILE A 348 -4.91 -2.39 3.81
C ILE A 348 -5.33 -3.39 2.74
N GLU A 349 -5.27 -2.96 1.49
CA GLU A 349 -5.62 -3.75 0.32
C GLU A 349 -4.34 -4.10 -0.44
N ILE A 350 -4.05 -5.39 -0.54
CA ILE A 350 -2.83 -5.88 -1.17
C ILE A 350 -3.22 -6.68 -2.39
N PRO A 351 -3.14 -6.06 -3.59
CA PRO A 351 -3.31 -6.78 -4.84
C PRO A 351 -2.25 -7.87 -4.96
N ILE A 352 -2.70 -9.07 -5.26
CA ILE A 352 -1.86 -10.24 -5.50
C ILE A 352 -2.21 -10.87 -6.84
N ILE A 353 -1.19 -11.32 -7.57
CA ILE A 353 -1.35 -12.15 -8.76
C ILE A 353 -0.71 -13.50 -8.45
N ILE A 354 -1.50 -14.56 -8.58
CA ILE A 354 -1.05 -15.94 -8.43
C ILE A 354 -0.72 -16.46 -9.83
N GLY A 355 0.57 -16.67 -10.08
CA GLY A 355 1.05 -17.30 -11.31
C GLY A 355 0.98 -18.83 -11.26
N PRO A 356 0.96 -19.49 -12.43
CA PRO A 356 1.02 -20.94 -12.52
C PRO A 356 2.31 -21.49 -11.87
N PRO A 357 2.33 -22.78 -11.53
CA PRO A 357 3.47 -23.39 -10.88
C PRO A 357 4.66 -23.49 -11.84
N ALA A 358 5.88 -23.44 -11.29
CA ALA A 358 7.12 -23.40 -12.07
C ALA A 358 7.30 -24.62 -13.01
N TRP A 359 6.68 -25.77 -12.73
CA TRP A 359 6.77 -26.93 -13.62
C TRP A 359 6.08 -26.69 -14.97
N TRP A 360 5.14 -25.75 -15.07
CA TRP A 360 4.54 -25.40 -16.37
C TRP A 360 5.54 -24.67 -17.26
N GLU A 361 6.35 -23.78 -16.69
CA GLU A 361 7.47 -23.14 -17.38
C GLU A 361 8.53 -24.20 -17.79
N LEU A 362 8.77 -25.20 -16.94
CA LEU A 362 9.65 -26.33 -17.25
C LEU A 362 9.09 -27.22 -18.36
N ALA A 363 7.80 -27.54 -18.34
CA ALA A 363 7.14 -28.34 -19.36
C ALA A 363 7.18 -27.63 -20.73
N GLY A 364 6.91 -26.32 -20.74
CA GLY A 364 7.08 -25.48 -21.93
C GLY A 364 8.53 -25.46 -22.42
N ALA A 365 9.50 -25.35 -21.50
CA ALA A 365 10.93 -25.40 -21.82
C ALA A 365 11.34 -26.76 -22.44
N ILE A 366 10.89 -27.87 -21.86
CA ILE A 366 11.14 -29.23 -22.37
C ILE A 366 10.50 -29.42 -23.75
N LEU A 367 9.25 -28.95 -23.94
CA LEU A 367 8.57 -29.02 -25.23
C LEU A 367 9.31 -28.21 -26.30
N LEU A 368 9.72 -26.98 -25.99
CA LEU A 368 10.51 -26.14 -26.91
C LEU A 368 11.84 -26.79 -27.26
N LEU A 369 12.51 -27.43 -26.28
CA LEU A 369 13.73 -28.17 -26.51
C LEU A 369 13.49 -29.39 -27.40
N ALA A 370 12.44 -30.17 -27.14
CA ALA A 370 12.10 -31.36 -27.91
C ALA A 370 11.74 -31.01 -29.37
N VAL A 371 10.90 -29.99 -29.57
CA VAL A 371 10.56 -29.49 -30.91
C VAL A 371 11.78 -28.92 -31.61
N GLY A 372 12.61 -28.15 -30.88
CA GLY A 372 13.85 -27.61 -31.41
C GLY A 372 14.81 -28.69 -31.91
N LEU A 373 15.01 -29.75 -31.11
CA LEU A 373 15.81 -30.91 -31.49
C LEU A 373 15.20 -31.67 -32.68
N ALA A 374 13.88 -31.90 -32.67
CA ALA A 374 13.19 -32.60 -33.75
C ALA A 374 13.25 -31.86 -35.10
N LEU A 375 13.44 -30.53 -35.10
CA LEU A 375 13.64 -29.73 -36.31
C LEU A 375 15.10 -29.71 -36.78
N VAL A 376 16.06 -29.97 -35.90
CA VAL A 376 17.49 -30.00 -36.23
C VAL A 376 17.94 -31.39 -36.72
N THR A 377 17.31 -32.46 -36.21
CA THR A 377 17.66 -33.85 -36.52
C THR A 377 17.40 -34.34 -37.94
N PRO A 378 16.42 -33.85 -38.72
CA PRO A 378 16.15 -34.40 -40.04
C PRO A 378 17.36 -34.26 -40.97
N THR A 379 17.73 -35.37 -41.59
CA THR A 379 18.75 -35.42 -42.65
C THR A 379 18.07 -35.38 -44.02
N LYS A 380 18.83 -35.05 -45.05
CA LYS A 380 18.35 -35.10 -46.44
C LYS A 380 17.86 -36.50 -46.81
N GLU A 381 18.59 -37.53 -46.36
CA GLU A 381 18.25 -38.95 -46.53
C GLU A 381 16.86 -39.32 -45.97
N LEU A 382 16.48 -38.73 -44.82
CA LEU A 382 15.16 -38.95 -44.24
C LEU A 382 14.05 -38.32 -45.10
N LEU A 383 14.29 -37.13 -45.66
CA LEU A 383 13.33 -36.46 -46.56
C LEU A 383 13.22 -37.16 -47.92
N ASP A 384 14.29 -37.82 -48.35
CA ASP A 384 14.33 -38.59 -49.60
C ASP A 384 13.63 -39.95 -49.47
N SER A 385 13.32 -40.40 -48.25
CA SER A 385 12.68 -41.69 -47.99
C SER A 385 11.33 -41.86 -48.71
N PRO A 386 10.91 -43.11 -48.98
CA PRO A 386 9.62 -43.40 -49.60
C PRO A 386 8.43 -42.95 -48.74
N ASP A 387 8.60 -42.82 -47.42
CA ASP A 387 7.54 -42.38 -46.51
C ASP A 387 7.11 -40.92 -46.75
N PHE A 388 8.01 -40.12 -47.34
CA PHE A 388 7.73 -38.73 -47.73
C PHE A 388 7.41 -38.56 -49.21
N ALA A 389 7.16 -39.65 -49.96
CA ALA A 389 6.87 -39.60 -51.40
C ALA A 389 5.65 -38.74 -51.76
N ALA A 390 4.67 -38.60 -50.85
CA ALA A 390 3.50 -37.77 -51.03
C ALA A 390 3.79 -36.25 -51.02
N PHE A 391 4.96 -35.82 -50.53
CA PHE A 391 5.30 -34.41 -50.35
C PHE A 391 6.33 -33.93 -51.40
N THR A 392 5.93 -33.96 -52.67
CA THR A 392 6.81 -33.61 -53.82
C THR A 392 7.42 -32.21 -53.73
N TRP A 393 6.67 -31.23 -53.22
CA TRP A 393 7.17 -29.86 -52.99
C TRP A 393 8.30 -29.83 -51.95
N LEU A 394 8.16 -30.60 -50.86
CA LEU A 394 9.14 -30.65 -49.78
C LEU A 394 10.46 -31.26 -50.29
N LYS A 395 10.38 -32.30 -51.13
CA LYS A 395 11.56 -32.89 -51.80
C LYS A 395 12.25 -31.90 -52.73
N ALA A 396 11.48 -31.16 -53.53
CA ALA A 396 12.02 -30.15 -54.44
C ALA A 396 12.76 -29.00 -53.73
N HIS A 397 12.42 -28.72 -52.47
CA HIS A 397 13.00 -27.64 -51.66
C HIS A 397 13.69 -28.16 -50.39
N ALA A 398 14.17 -29.41 -50.39
CA ALA A 398 14.66 -30.06 -49.18
C ALA A 398 15.82 -29.28 -48.51
N GLU A 399 16.77 -28.76 -49.28
CA GLU A 399 17.91 -28.00 -48.76
C GLU A 399 17.53 -26.68 -48.08
N PRO A 400 16.80 -25.75 -48.72
CA PRO A 400 16.38 -24.52 -48.06
C PRO A 400 15.42 -24.78 -46.89
N VAL A 401 14.54 -25.79 -46.99
CA VAL A 401 13.63 -26.16 -45.89
C VAL A 401 14.42 -26.69 -44.69
N LEU A 402 15.41 -27.57 -44.89
CA LEU A 402 16.27 -28.07 -43.83
C LEU A 402 17.13 -26.95 -43.21
N ALA A 403 17.64 -26.02 -44.01
CA ALA A 403 18.41 -24.89 -43.50
C ALA A 403 17.56 -24.01 -42.57
N VAL A 404 16.33 -23.66 -42.99
CA VAL A 404 15.39 -22.89 -42.17
C VAL A 404 14.98 -23.67 -40.92
N ALA A 405 14.64 -24.96 -41.06
CA ALA A 405 14.24 -25.81 -39.95
C ALA A 405 15.35 -25.94 -38.90
N ARG A 406 16.62 -26.08 -39.31
CA ARG A 406 17.76 -26.14 -38.40
C ARG A 406 17.98 -24.83 -37.64
N VAL A 407 17.87 -23.69 -38.31
CA VAL A 407 18.01 -22.38 -37.65
C VAL A 407 16.86 -22.16 -36.66
N ALA A 408 15.61 -22.38 -37.09
CA ALA A 408 14.44 -22.26 -36.22
C ALA A 408 14.51 -23.25 -35.04
N GLY A 409 14.88 -24.50 -35.31
CA GLY A 409 15.04 -25.55 -34.32
C GLY A 409 16.13 -25.23 -33.29
N ALA A 410 17.29 -24.73 -33.74
CA ALA A 410 18.36 -24.29 -32.86
C ALA A 410 17.92 -23.12 -31.96
N ILE A 411 17.17 -22.15 -32.51
CA ILE A 411 16.60 -21.04 -31.72
C ILE A 411 15.61 -21.55 -30.68
N LEU A 412 14.68 -22.44 -31.05
CA LEU A 412 13.70 -23.01 -30.12
C LEU A 412 14.38 -23.84 -29.03
N ALA A 413 15.40 -24.63 -29.39
CA ALA A 413 16.21 -25.40 -28.44
C ALA A 413 16.96 -24.47 -27.47
N ALA A 414 17.56 -23.39 -27.96
CA ALA A 414 18.24 -22.40 -27.13
C ALA A 414 17.28 -21.68 -26.18
N ILE A 415 16.08 -21.31 -26.64
CA ILE A 415 15.03 -20.72 -25.80
C ILE A 415 14.56 -21.73 -24.75
N GLY A 416 14.29 -22.97 -25.15
CA GLY A 416 13.89 -24.05 -24.24
C GLY A 416 14.93 -24.30 -23.16
N LEU A 417 16.21 -24.38 -23.55
CA LEU A 417 17.33 -24.54 -22.64
C LEU A 417 17.50 -23.33 -21.70
N TYR A 418 17.41 -22.11 -22.22
CA TYR A 418 17.44 -20.88 -21.41
C TYR A 418 16.30 -20.82 -20.38
N LEU A 419 15.07 -21.10 -20.81
CA LEU A 419 13.92 -21.16 -19.91
C LEU A 419 14.09 -22.29 -18.89
N GLY A 420 14.59 -23.46 -19.31
CA GLY A 420 14.92 -24.57 -18.42
C GLY A 420 15.88 -24.16 -17.32
N PHE A 421 17.00 -23.52 -17.66
CA PHE A 421 17.99 -23.00 -16.70
C PHE A 421 17.45 -21.91 -15.77
N ARG A 422 16.52 -21.09 -16.26
CA ARG A 422 15.88 -20.05 -15.44
C ARG A 422 14.92 -20.65 -14.41
N VAL A 423 14.27 -21.76 -14.77
CA VAL A 423 13.24 -22.41 -13.96
C VAL A 423 13.85 -23.36 -12.94
N THR A 424 14.96 -24.04 -13.27
CA THR A 424 15.68 -24.88 -12.32
C THR A 424 16.29 -24.02 -11.22
N PRO A 425 15.88 -24.21 -9.94
CA PRO A 425 16.49 -23.46 -8.85
C PRO A 425 17.96 -23.85 -8.75
N SER A 426 18.85 -22.87 -8.91
CA SER A 426 20.31 -22.98 -8.78
C SER A 426 20.81 -23.39 -7.37
N SER A 427 19.93 -23.94 -6.52
CA SER A 427 20.19 -24.28 -5.12
C SER A 427 19.88 -25.75 -4.79
N ARG A 428 19.86 -26.63 -5.80
CA ARG A 428 19.67 -28.09 -5.63
C ARG A 428 20.68 -28.93 -6.44
N LEU A 429 21.73 -28.30 -6.95
CA LEU A 429 22.92 -28.98 -7.45
C LEU A 429 24.04 -28.75 -6.44
#